data_AF-A0A3C1KGG0-F1
#
_entry.id   AF-A0A3C1KGG0-F1
#
_cell.length_a   1.000
_cell.length_b   1.000
_cell.length_c   1.000
_cell.angle_alpha   90.00
_cell.angle_beta   90.00
_cell.angle_gamma   90.00
#
_symmetry.space_group_name_H-M   'P 1'
#
loop_
_entity.id
_entity.type
_entity.pdbx_description
1 polymer ?
#
loop_
_entity_poly.entity_id
_entity_poly.type
_entity_poly.pdbx_seq_one_letter_code
_entity_poly.pdbx_strand_id
1 'polypeptide(L)'
;GARHRVPYRAELAVGVVVIGAVALVDLRGAIGFSSFGVLLYYLVANLAAFRQHGDARRYPRALQIIGAIGCLVLAVSLPWASVVAGAVVLAIGLAARGIRLRIDRARRAG
;
A
#
# COMPACT_ATOMS: atom_id res chain seq x y z
N GLY A 1 -10.49 16.78 29.68
CA GLY A 1 -10.40 15.40 29.17
C GLY A 1 -10.61 15.40 27.66
N ALA A 2 -9.67 14.87 26.88
CA ALA A 2 -9.85 14.75 25.44
C ALA A 2 -10.05 13.27 25.09
N ARG A 3 -11.33 12.90 24.95
CA ARG A 3 -11.84 11.53 24.99
C ARG A 3 -11.65 10.74 23.68
N HIS A 4 -11.08 11.27 22.60
CA HIS A 4 -10.72 10.46 21.42
C HIS A 4 -9.51 11.08 20.67
N ARG A 5 -8.37 10.37 20.61
CA ARG A 5 -7.19 10.74 19.79
C ARG A 5 -7.39 10.29 18.34
N VAL A 6 -8.52 10.62 17.72
CA VAL A 6 -8.69 10.37 16.28
C VAL A 6 -8.09 11.57 15.55
N PRO A 7 -7.18 11.38 14.59
CA PRO A 7 -6.62 12.47 13.81
C PRO A 7 -7.69 13.05 12.88
N TYR A 8 -8.58 13.89 13.42
CA TYR A 8 -9.75 14.44 12.74
C TYR A 8 -9.43 15.09 11.39
N ARG A 9 -8.31 15.81 11.30
CA ARG A 9 -7.84 16.42 10.05
C ARG A 9 -7.47 15.38 8.98
N ALA A 10 -6.88 14.25 9.39
CA ALA A 10 -6.53 13.19 8.46
C ALA A 10 -7.78 12.46 7.97
N GLU A 11 -8.75 12.24 8.86
CA GLU A 11 -10.02 11.60 8.53
C GLU A 11 -10.82 12.45 7.52
N LEU A 12 -10.96 13.76 7.76
CA LEU A 12 -11.57 14.70 6.80
C LEU A 12 -10.86 14.71 5.45
N ALA A 13 -9.53 14.78 5.45
CA ALA A 13 -8.75 14.78 4.21
C ALA A 13 -8.97 13.49 3.40
N VAL A 14 -8.94 12.32 4.07
CA VAL A 14 -9.21 11.03 3.43
C VAL A 14 -10.65 10.99 2.91
N GLY A 15 -11.62 11.44 3.70
CA GLY A 15 -13.03 11.49 3.29
C GLY A 15 -13.25 12.33 2.03
N VAL A 16 -12.69 13.54 1.97
CA VAL A 16 -12.78 14.41 0.80
C VAL A 16 -12.16 13.76 -0.44
N VAL A 17 -10.99 13.13 -0.29
CA VAL A 17 -10.32 12.42 -1.40
C VAL A 17 -11.18 11.25 -1.89
N VAL A 18 -11.76 10.46 -0.99
CA VAL A 18 -12.62 9.32 -1.34
C VAL A 18 -13.90 9.78 -2.03
N ILE A 19 -14.56 10.82 -1.51
CA ILE A 19 -15.76 11.40 -2.13
C ILE A 19 -15.46 11.91 -3.53
N GLY A 20 -14.37 12.66 -3.70
CA GLY A 20 -13.94 13.15 -5.01
C GLY A 20 -13.63 12.01 -5.98
N ALA A 21 -12.95 10.96 -5.52
CA ALA A 21 -12.68 9.78 -6.34
C ALA A 21 -13.96 9.06 -6.79
N VAL A 22 -14.94 8.89 -5.90
CA VAL A 22 -16.24 8.25 -6.24
C VAL A 22 -17.08 9.12 -7.17
N ALA A 23 -17.00 10.44 -7.04
CA ALA A 23 -17.74 11.36 -7.92
C ALA A 23 -17.17 11.45 -9.34
N LEU A 24 -15.86 11.21 -9.51
CA LEU A 24 -15.14 11.38 -10.77
C LEU A 24 -14.80 10.06 -11.48
N VAL A 25 -14.81 8.92 -10.77
CA VAL A 25 -14.39 7.62 -11.30
C VAL A 25 -15.52 6.60 -11.13
N ASP A 26 -15.73 5.75 -12.15
CA ASP A 26 -16.65 4.63 -12.05
C ASP A 26 -16.38 3.77 -10.80
N LEU A 27 -17.44 3.35 -10.10
CA LEU A 27 -17.34 2.49 -8.91
C LEU A 27 -16.47 1.25 -9.19
N ARG A 28 -16.51 0.70 -10.41
CA ARG A 28 -15.70 -0.46 -10.80
C ARG A 28 -14.20 -0.17 -10.74
N GLY A 29 -13.78 1.03 -11.16
CA GLY A 29 -12.39 1.48 -11.09
C GLY A 29 -11.94 1.73 -9.66
N ALA A 30 -12.80 2.33 -8.84
CA ALA A 30 -12.54 2.57 -7.42
C ALA A 30 -12.40 1.27 -6.61
N ILE A 31 -13.29 0.30 -6.86
CA ILE A 31 -13.23 -1.03 -6.23
C ILE A 31 -11.96 -1.77 -6.66
N GLY A 32 -11.59 -1.71 -7.94
CA GLY A 32 -10.35 -2.29 -8.44
C GLY A 32 -9.11 -1.64 -7.82
N PHE A 33 -9.09 -0.31 -7.68
CA PHE A 33 -7.98 0.41 -7.04
C PHE A 33 -7.81 0.00 -5.58
N SER A 34 -8.91 -0.05 -4.82
CA SER A 34 -8.89 -0.50 -3.42
C SER A 34 -8.38 -1.94 -3.30
N SER A 35 -8.89 -2.85 -4.14
CA SER A 35 -8.48 -4.25 -4.17
C SER A 35 -6.99 -4.41 -4.51
N PHE A 36 -6.46 -3.64 -5.47
CA PHE A 36 -5.04 -3.61 -5.78
C PHE A 36 -4.20 -3.18 -4.56
N GLY A 37 -4.63 -2.15 -3.83
CA GLY A 37 -3.97 -1.70 -2.61
C GLY A 37 -3.91 -2.79 -1.54
N VAL A 38 -5.00 -3.52 -1.34
CA VAL A 38 -5.06 -4.66 -0.41
C VAL A 38 -4.14 -5.80 -0.86
N LEU A 39 -4.15 -6.15 -2.14
CA LEU A 39 -3.26 -7.19 -2.70
C LEU A 39 -1.78 -6.81 -2.55
N LEU A 40 -1.44 -5.54 -2.79
CA LEU A 40 -0.10 -5.03 -2.56
C LEU A 40 0.29 -5.13 -1.08
N TYR A 41 -0.59 -4.72 -0.17
CA TYR A 41 -0.34 -4.83 1.26
C TYR A 41 -0.04 -6.28 1.66
N TYR A 42 -0.84 -7.24 1.16
CA TYR A 42 -0.60 -8.66 1.41
C TYR A 42 0.67 -9.18 0.73
N LEU A 43 1.00 -8.71 -0.47
CA LEU A 43 2.27 -9.03 -1.12
C LEU A 43 3.46 -8.59 -0.25
N VAL A 44 3.43 -7.35 0.23
CA VAL A 44 4.47 -6.81 1.12
C VAL A 44 4.54 -7.60 2.43
N ALA A 45 3.38 -7.95 3.01
CA ALA A 45 3.33 -8.76 4.23
C ALA A 45 3.94 -10.16 4.02
N ASN A 46 3.63 -10.83 2.90
CA ASN A 46 4.20 -12.13 2.55
C ASN A 46 5.72 -12.04 2.35
N LEU A 47 6.20 -11.01 1.64
CA LEU A 47 7.63 -10.77 1.43
C LEU A 47 8.37 -10.43 2.73
N ALA A 48 7.73 -9.66 3.62
CA ALA A 48 8.29 -9.35 4.94
C ALA A 48 8.41 -10.62 5.79
N ALA A 49 7.36 -11.45 5.80
CA ALA A 49 7.35 -12.72 6.54
C ALA A 49 8.36 -13.73 5.96
N PHE A 50 8.60 -13.72 4.64
CA PHE A 50 9.62 -14.54 3.98
C PHE A 50 11.05 -14.22 4.46
N ARG A 51 11.30 -12.96 4.80
CA ARG A 51 12.60 -12.50 5.33
C ARG A 51 12.76 -12.73 6.83
N GLN A 52 11.73 -13.22 7.55
CA GLN A 52 11.86 -13.55 8.97
C GLN A 52 12.66 -14.85 9.17
N HIS A 53 13.60 -14.81 10.13
CA HIS A 53 14.46 -15.93 10.52
C HIS A 53 14.31 -16.20 12.03
N GLY A 54 14.54 -17.44 12.46
CA GLY A 54 14.47 -17.86 13.87
C GLY A 54 13.06 -18.02 14.44
N ASP A 55 12.91 -17.88 15.76
CA ASP A 55 11.69 -18.15 16.54
C ASP A 55 10.49 -17.25 16.21
N ALA A 56 10.73 -16.14 15.50
CA ALA A 56 9.66 -15.30 14.96
C ALA A 56 8.92 -15.95 13.78
N ARG A 57 9.43 -17.04 13.21
CA ARG A 57 8.83 -17.71 12.05
C ARG A 57 7.81 -18.76 12.47
N ARG A 58 6.53 -18.41 12.40
CA ARG A 58 5.40 -19.29 12.75
C ARG A 58 4.95 -20.24 11.62
N TYR A 59 5.28 -19.93 10.36
CA TYR A 59 4.78 -20.65 9.17
C TYR A 59 5.91 -21.04 8.19
N PRO A 60 5.73 -22.11 7.38
CA PRO A 60 6.71 -22.53 6.38
C PRO A 60 6.82 -21.54 5.21
N ARG A 61 8.03 -21.38 4.66
CA ARG A 61 8.34 -20.45 3.54
C ARG A 61 7.48 -20.66 2.29
N ALA A 62 7.10 -21.91 2.02
CA ALA A 62 6.25 -22.24 0.88
C ALA A 62 4.93 -21.48 0.91
N LEU A 63 4.32 -21.32 2.10
CA LEU A 63 3.03 -20.65 2.24
C LEU A 63 3.12 -19.15 1.90
N GLN A 64 4.23 -18.50 2.25
CA GLN A 64 4.49 -17.10 1.93
C GLN A 64 4.76 -16.89 0.43
N ILE A 65 5.46 -17.83 -0.22
CA ILE A 65 5.69 -17.81 -1.66
C ILE A 65 4.36 -17.98 -2.41
N ILE A 66 3.54 -18.95 -2.01
CA ILE A 66 2.22 -19.20 -2.59
C ILE A 66 1.32 -17.97 -2.41
N GLY A 67 1.30 -17.38 -1.21
CA GLY A 67 0.56 -16.15 -0.93
C GLY A 67 1.01 -14.97 -1.80
N ALA A 68 2.32 -14.78 -1.97
CA ALA A 68 2.87 -13.73 -2.83
C ALA A 68 2.50 -13.93 -4.31
N ILE A 69 2.62 -15.16 -4.82
CA ILE A 69 2.24 -15.50 -6.20
C ILE A 69 0.73 -15.28 -6.39
N GLY A 70 -0.10 -15.73 -5.45
CA GLY A 70 -1.54 -15.51 -5.49
C GLY A 70 -1.91 -14.02 -5.55
N CYS A 71 -1.23 -13.19 -4.74
CA CYS A 71 -1.43 -11.74 -4.78
C CYS A 71 -1.10 -11.14 -6.15
N LEU A 72 0.02 -11.58 -6.77
CA LEU A 72 0.42 -11.11 -8.10
C LEU A 72 -0.55 -11.54 -9.20
N VAL A 73 -0.97 -12.81 -9.19
CA VAL A 73 -1.92 -13.34 -10.19
C VAL A 73 -3.26 -12.60 -10.10
N LEU A 74 -3.79 -12.39 -8.89
CA LEU A 74 -5.02 -11.63 -8.69
C LEU A 74 -4.86 -10.17 -9.10
N ALA A 75 -3.70 -9.55 -8.83
CA ALA A 75 -3.44 -8.17 -9.21
C ALA A 75 -3.39 -7.98 -10.74
N VAL A 76 -2.84 -8.94 -11.48
CA VAL A 76 -2.82 -8.90 -12.96
C VAL A 76 -4.18 -9.21 -13.57
N SER A 77 -5.04 -9.93 -12.84
CA SER A 77 -6.42 -10.23 -13.26
C SER A 77 -7.39 -9.05 -13.07
N LEU A 78 -6.95 -7.98 -12.39
CA LEU A 78 -7.74 -6.76 -12.15
C LEU A 78 -7.79 -5.86 -13.40
N PRO A 79 -8.77 -4.95 -13.50
CA PRO A 79 -8.83 -3.96 -14.58
C PRO A 79 -7.51 -3.18 -14.68
N TRP A 80 -6.93 -3.13 -15.89
CA TRP A 80 -5.61 -2.53 -16.13
C TRP A 80 -5.52 -1.08 -15.63
N ALA A 81 -6.62 -0.31 -15.74
CA ALA A 81 -6.70 1.06 -15.24
C ALA A 81 -6.44 1.15 -13.73
N SER A 82 -6.98 0.22 -12.94
CA SER A 82 -6.76 0.16 -11.49
C SER A 82 -5.31 -0.21 -11.14
N VAL A 83 -4.72 -1.13 -11.92
CA VAL A 83 -3.31 -1.54 -11.75
C VAL A 83 -2.36 -0.39 -12.06
N VAL A 84 -2.57 0.32 -13.17
CA VAL A 84 -1.75 1.47 -13.57
C VAL A 84 -1.89 2.60 -12.54
N ALA A 85 -3.11 2.96 -12.14
CA ALA A 85 -3.35 3.98 -11.13
C ALA A 85 -2.64 3.62 -9.80
N GLY A 86 -2.78 2.37 -9.34
CA GLY A 86 -2.09 1.86 -8.16
C GLY A 86 -0.57 1.95 -8.28
N ALA A 87 0.00 1.52 -9.41
CA ALA A 87 1.43 1.55 -9.66
C ALA A 87 1.99 3.00 -9.68
N VAL A 88 1.26 3.95 -10.26
CA VAL A 88 1.62 5.37 -10.25
C VAL A 88 1.65 5.93 -8.83
N VAL A 89 0.61 5.65 -8.03
CA VAL A 89 0.56 6.10 -6.62
C VAL A 89 1.74 5.53 -5.83
N LEU A 90 2.09 4.26 -6.04
CA LEU A 90 3.26 3.65 -5.40
C LEU A 90 4.58 4.27 -5.85
N ALA A 91 4.75 4.52 -7.14
CA ALA A 91 5.95 5.16 -7.67
C ALA A 91 6.14 6.55 -7.05
N ILE A 92 5.07 7.35 -6.96
CA ILE A 92 5.09 8.67 -6.30
C ILE A 92 5.47 8.52 -4.82
N GLY A 93 4.86 7.58 -4.09
CA GLY A 93 5.17 7.35 -2.68
C GLY A 93 6.63 6.93 -2.44
N LEU A 94 7.17 6.05 -3.29
CA LEU A 94 8.56 5.61 -3.24
C LEU A 94 9.53 6.74 -3.59
N ALA A 95 9.23 7.54 -4.61
CA ALA A 95 10.02 8.71 -4.98
C ALA A 95 10.05 9.74 -3.85
N ALA A 96 8.88 10.08 -3.29
CA ALA A 96 8.77 11.00 -2.15
C ALA A 96 9.55 10.49 -0.92
N ARG A 97 9.45 9.19 -0.61
CA ARG A 97 10.22 8.56 0.46
C ARG A 97 11.73 8.62 0.18
N GLY A 98 12.15 8.31 -1.05
CA GLY A 98 13.55 8.35 -1.46
C GLY A 98 14.15 9.76 -1.36
N ILE A 99 13.41 10.77 -1.80
CA ILE A 99 13.78 12.18 -1.68
C ILE A 99 13.92 12.58 -0.21
N ARG A 100 12.92 12.26 0.64
CA ARG A 100 12.98 12.55 2.09
C ARG A 100 14.18 11.92 2.75
N LEU A 101 14.45 10.63 2.49
CA LEU A 101 15.60 9.93 3.05
C LEU A 101 16.95 10.52 2.59
N ARG A 102 17.04 11.00 1.34
CA ARG A 102 18.24 11.69 0.84
C ARG A 102 18.44 13.03 1.54
N ILE A 103 17.38 13.82 1.71
CA ILE A 103 17.42 15.09 2.44
C ILE A 103 17.84 14.86 3.89
N ASP A 104 17.25 13.88 4.57
CA ASP A 104 17.59 13.55 5.96
C ASP A 104 19.04 13.10 6.12
N ARG A 105 19.57 12.31 5.17
CA ARG A 105 20.99 11.92 5.16
C ARG A 105 21.90 13.13 4.94
N ALA A 106 21.56 14.02 4.01
CA ALA A 106 22.33 15.24 3.73
C ALA A 106 22.37 16.17 4.96
N ARG A 107 21.26 16.28 5.70
CA ARG A 107 21.18 17.06 6.95
C ARG A 107 22.00 16.48 8.11
N ARG A 108 22.27 15.18 8.13
CA ARG A 108 23.09 14.54 9.17
C ARG A 108 24.59 14.60 8.87
N ALA A 109 24.96 14.91 7.63
CA ALA A 109 26.35 14.90 7.15
C ALA A 109 27.01 16.30 7.11
N GLY A 110 26.23 17.37 7.35
CA GLY A 110 26.73 18.73 7.56
C GLY A 110 26.48 19.17 8.99
#